data_AF-A0A822AMY2-F1
#
_entry.id   AF-A0A822AMY2-F1
#
_cell.length_a   1.000
_cell.length_b   1.000
_cell.length_c   1.000
_cell.angle_alpha   90.00
_cell.angle_beta   90.00
_cell.angle_gamma   90.00
#
_symmetry.space_group_name_H-M   'P 1'
#
loop_
_entity.id
_entity.type
_entity.pdbx_description
1 polymer ?
#
loop_
_entity_poly.entity_id
_entity_poly.type
_entity_poly.pdbx_seq_one_letter_code
_entity_poly.pdbx_strand_id
1 'polypeptide(L)'
;MVRKNNSALVDPIITSLIDKKWEYFAYWILIKRFIITFLYLLIFLGTTILEQTRFDAEKDKNIFTLIIKGEYWYITHRMLCMTGQTIVLAGALLKGAREIDEMSSMGFRNYVNTAGTIFLENLAPIFCLGIFVVHILRLAKLPEYESLVLAFTSLVGWGYMFFFTMPFRFTGP
;
A
#
# COMPACT_ATOMS: atom_id res chain seq x y z
N MET A 1 8.51 -53.80 1.50
CA MET A 1 8.28 -52.71 2.50
C MET A 1 7.80 -51.47 1.76
N VAL A 2 6.48 -51.24 1.75
CA VAL A 2 5.87 -50.06 1.15
C VAL A 2 6.01 -48.91 2.15
N ARG A 3 6.85 -47.91 1.85
CA ARG A 3 6.83 -46.64 2.57
C ARG A 3 5.48 -45.99 2.29
N LYS A 4 4.56 -46.07 3.25
CA LYS A 4 3.42 -45.15 3.31
C LYS A 4 4.00 -43.75 3.49
N ASN A 5 4.01 -42.97 2.41
CA ASN A 5 4.06 -41.52 2.53
C ASN A 5 2.80 -41.13 3.30
N ASN A 6 2.95 -40.90 4.60
CA ASN A 6 1.97 -40.20 5.41
C ASN A 6 1.96 -38.76 4.88
N SER A 7 1.29 -38.53 3.76
CA SER A 7 0.64 -37.25 3.51
C SER A 7 -0.22 -37.01 4.74
N ALA A 8 0.27 -36.17 5.64
CA ALA A 8 -0.37 -35.80 6.87
C ALA A 8 -1.79 -35.35 6.53
N LEU A 9 -2.74 -36.27 6.70
CA LEU A 9 -4.15 -35.99 6.77
C LEU A 9 -4.27 -34.95 7.87
N VAL A 10 -4.51 -33.70 7.48
CA VAL A 10 -4.82 -32.63 8.42
C VAL A 10 -5.94 -33.15 9.29
N ASP A 11 -5.65 -33.35 10.58
CA ASP A 11 -6.57 -33.93 11.54
C ASP A 11 -7.91 -33.17 11.42
N PRO A 12 -9.06 -33.84 11.21
CA PRO A 12 -10.35 -33.18 11.04
C PRO A 12 -10.66 -32.18 12.16
N ILE A 13 -10.10 -32.39 13.36
CA ILE A 13 -10.20 -31.47 14.49
C ILE A 13 -9.43 -30.17 14.21
N ILE A 14 -8.21 -30.26 13.68
CA ILE A 14 -7.37 -29.10 13.34
C ILE A 14 -8.04 -28.29 12.22
N THR A 15 -8.58 -28.96 11.19
CA THR A 15 -9.29 -28.28 10.08
C THR A 15 -10.52 -27.53 10.60
N SER A 16 -11.34 -28.18 11.45
CA SER A 16 -12.52 -27.55 12.04
C SER A 16 -12.18 -26.35 12.93
N LEU A 17 -11.08 -26.42 13.69
CA LEU A 17 -10.60 -25.30 14.50
C LEU A 17 -10.12 -24.13 13.65
N ILE A 18 -9.43 -24.39 12.54
CA ILE A 18 -8.99 -23.36 11.60
C ILE A 18 -10.20 -22.69 10.93
N ASP A 19 -11.17 -23.47 10.47
CA ASP A 19 -12.39 -22.94 9.84
C ASP A 19 -13.17 -22.03 10.82
N LYS A 20 -13.34 -22.46 12.07
CA LYS A 20 -13.98 -21.62 13.11
C LYS A 20 -13.19 -20.33 13.39
N LYS A 21 -11.86 -20.42 13.51
CA LYS A 21 -11.01 -19.22 13.70
C LYS A 21 -11.12 -18.27 12.51
N TRP A 22 -11.19 -18.83 11.31
CA TRP A 22 -11.34 -18.08 10.08
C TRP A 22 -12.66 -17.30 10.05
N GLU A 23 -13.76 -18.00 10.29
CA GLU A 23 -15.13 -17.46 10.24
C GLU A 23 -15.37 -16.38 11.30
N TYR A 24 -14.96 -16.62 12.55
CA TYR A 24 -15.27 -15.70 13.65
C TYR A 24 -14.31 -14.51 13.75
N PHE A 25 -13.03 -14.69 13.45
CA PHE A 25 -12.02 -13.68 13.75
C PHE A 25 -11.27 -13.20 12.51
N ALA A 26 -10.69 -14.11 11.74
CA ALA A 26 -9.77 -13.73 10.67
C ALA A 26 -10.47 -12.96 9.54
N TYR A 27 -11.69 -13.39 9.16
CA TYR A 27 -12.48 -12.76 8.11
C TYR A 27 -12.75 -11.27 8.39
N TRP A 28 -13.24 -10.95 9.59
CA TRP A 28 -13.55 -9.58 9.98
C TRP A 28 -12.30 -8.69 10.06
N ILE A 29 -11.19 -9.24 10.55
CA ILE A 29 -9.90 -8.52 10.60
C ILE A 29 -9.39 -8.25 9.18
N LEU A 30 -9.50 -9.24 8.28
CA LEU A 30 -9.08 -9.11 6.89
C LEU A 30 -9.88 -8.02 6.17
N ILE A 31 -11.22 -8.01 6.30
CA ILE A 31 -12.08 -6.98 5.69
C ILE A 31 -11.74 -5.59 6.22
N LYS A 32 -11.58 -5.44 7.54
CA LYS A 32 -11.18 -4.15 8.12
C LYS A 32 -9.85 -3.67 7.55
N ARG A 33 -8.84 -4.54 7.46
CA ARG A 33 -7.54 -4.22 6.86
C ARG A 33 -7.66 -3.87 5.38
N PHE A 34 -8.49 -4.59 4.62
CA PHE A 34 -8.77 -4.31 3.21
C PHE A 34 -9.36 -2.91 3.03
N ILE A 35 -10.42 -2.57 3.77
CA ILE A 35 -11.09 -1.25 3.68
C ILE A 35 -10.10 -0.13 4.03
N ILE A 36 -9.35 -0.27 5.12
CA ILE A 36 -8.36 0.73 5.53
C ILE A 36 -7.30 0.92 4.46
N THR A 37 -6.77 -0.18 3.90
CA THR A 37 -5.74 -0.13 2.85
C THR A 37 -6.28 0.48 1.56
N PHE A 38 -7.50 0.10 1.17
CA PHE A 38 -8.16 0.64 -0.01
C PHE A 38 -8.41 2.16 0.11
N LEU A 39 -8.93 2.62 1.25
CA LEU A 39 -9.11 4.06 1.52
C LEU A 39 -7.77 4.81 1.50
N TYR A 40 -6.73 4.21 2.08
CA TYR A 40 -5.40 4.79 2.07
C TYR A 40 -4.83 4.90 0.64
N LEU A 41 -5.02 3.89 -0.22
CA LEU A 41 -4.62 3.94 -1.63
C LEU A 41 -5.43 4.97 -2.43
N LEU A 42 -6.71 5.16 -2.12
CA LEU A 42 -7.52 6.23 -2.72
C LEU A 42 -7.01 7.62 -2.31
N ILE A 43 -6.61 7.81 -1.04
CA ILE A 43 -5.99 9.06 -0.59
C ILE A 43 -4.67 9.29 -1.34
N PHE A 44 -3.82 8.25 -1.45
CA PHE A 44 -2.58 8.32 -2.21
C PHE A 44 -2.80 8.68 -3.69
N LEU A 45 -3.74 8.02 -4.35
CA LEU A 45 -4.09 8.30 -5.75
C LEU A 45 -4.63 9.73 -5.90
N GLY A 46 -5.55 10.13 -5.01
CA GLY A 46 -6.11 11.48 -4.97
C GLY A 46 -5.02 12.54 -4.81
N THR A 47 -4.07 12.34 -3.90
CA THR A 47 -2.93 13.26 -3.72
C THR A 47 -2.04 13.33 -4.93
N THR A 48 -1.81 12.21 -5.62
CA THR A 48 -1.00 12.16 -6.84
C THR A 48 -1.66 12.95 -7.97
N ILE A 49 -2.98 12.78 -8.15
CA ILE A 49 -3.75 13.50 -9.18
C ILE A 49 -3.78 15.01 -8.88
N LEU A 50 -4.09 15.40 -7.64
CA LEU A 50 -4.11 16.80 -7.22
C LEU A 50 -2.74 17.47 -7.37
N GLU A 51 -1.65 16.73 -7.15
CA GLU A 51 -0.32 17.27 -7.34
C GLU A 51 0.00 17.50 -8.81
N GLN A 52 -0.40 16.58 -9.69
CA GLN A 52 -0.20 16.73 -11.12
C GLN A 52 -0.99 17.91 -11.71
N THR A 53 -2.25 18.12 -11.27
CA THR A 53 -3.05 19.28 -11.71
C THR A 53 -2.42 20.62 -11.29
N ARG A 54 -1.69 20.64 -10.15
CA ARG A 54 -0.92 21.83 -9.74
C ARG A 54 0.23 22.12 -10.70
N PHE A 55 0.99 21.11 -11.11
CA PHE A 55 2.11 21.29 -12.04
C PHE A 55 1.64 21.79 -13.41
N ASP A 56 0.54 21.26 -13.93
CA ASP A 56 -0.03 21.70 -15.20
C ASP A 56 -0.52 23.15 -15.13
N ALA A 57 -1.19 23.53 -14.03
CA ALA A 57 -1.65 24.91 -13.81
C ALA A 57 -0.50 25.92 -13.65
N GLU A 58 0.65 25.50 -13.13
CA GLU A 58 1.84 26.36 -12.99
C GLU A 58 2.57 26.57 -14.33
N LYS A 59 2.42 25.62 -15.26
CA LYS A 59 2.98 25.67 -16.62
C LYS A 59 2.14 26.54 -17.56
N ASP A 60 0.81 26.49 -17.46
CA ASP A 60 -0.13 27.33 -18.22
C ASP A 60 -0.33 28.71 -17.57
N LYS A 61 0.71 29.55 -17.61
CA LYS A 61 0.64 30.95 -17.16
C LYS A 61 -0.16 31.84 -18.13
N ASN A 62 -1.48 31.67 -18.20
CA ASN A 62 -2.37 32.75 -18.66
C ASN A 62 -2.86 33.55 -17.45
N ILE A 63 -2.25 34.72 -17.27
CA ILE A 63 -2.28 35.59 -16.08
C ILE A 63 -3.71 36.06 -15.72
N PHE A 64 -4.64 36.14 -16.67
CA PHE A 64 -5.91 36.85 -16.49
C PHE A 64 -7.03 36.00 -15.87
N THR A 65 -7.02 34.68 -16.06
CA THR A 65 -8.04 33.76 -15.51
C THR A 65 -7.77 33.36 -14.06
N LEU A 66 -6.52 33.49 -13.60
CA LEU A 66 -6.08 33.08 -12.27
C LEU A 66 -6.43 34.08 -11.16
N ILE A 67 -6.61 35.36 -11.50
CA ILE A 67 -6.65 36.46 -10.50
C ILE A 67 -8.01 36.55 -9.78
N ILE A 68 -9.14 36.24 -10.42
CA ILE A 68 -10.48 36.57 -9.87
C ILE A 68 -11.21 35.37 -9.24
N LYS A 69 -10.93 34.13 -9.69
CA LYS A 69 -11.47 32.89 -9.08
C LYS A 69 -10.40 32.03 -8.38
N GLY A 70 -9.11 32.37 -8.53
CA GLY A 70 -8.00 31.46 -8.25
C GLY A 70 -7.44 31.52 -6.83
N GLU A 71 -7.56 32.60 -6.07
CA GLU A 71 -6.86 32.69 -4.77
C GLU A 71 -7.39 31.71 -3.72
N TYR A 72 -8.72 31.65 -3.51
CA TYR A 72 -9.30 30.73 -2.53
C TYR A 72 -9.12 29.27 -2.95
N TRP A 73 -9.41 28.94 -4.21
CA TRP A 73 -9.25 27.59 -4.74
C TRP A 73 -7.80 27.10 -4.65
N TYR A 74 -6.83 27.96 -4.96
CA TYR A 74 -5.41 27.65 -4.87
C TYR A 74 -4.98 27.34 -3.42
N ILE A 75 -5.44 28.13 -2.46
CA ILE A 75 -5.11 27.93 -1.03
C ILE A 75 -5.73 26.62 -0.51
N THR A 76 -7.01 26.36 -0.75
CA THR A 76 -7.65 25.10 -0.31
C THR A 76 -7.04 23.89 -0.99
N HIS A 77 -6.77 23.97 -2.29
CA HIS A 77 -6.13 22.89 -3.03
C HIS A 77 -4.73 22.59 -2.50
N ARG A 78 -3.93 23.62 -2.22
CA ARG A 78 -2.60 23.47 -1.61
C ARG A 78 -2.67 22.85 -0.21
N MET A 79 -3.60 23.31 0.63
CA MET A 79 -3.79 22.72 1.97
C MET A 79 -4.23 21.25 1.90
N LEU A 80 -5.10 20.91 0.96
CA LEU A 80 -5.56 19.53 0.74
C LEU A 80 -4.40 18.62 0.29
N CYS A 81 -3.59 19.09 -0.66
CA CYS A 81 -2.39 18.38 -1.11
C CYS A 81 -1.43 18.12 0.05
N MET A 82 -1.08 19.16 0.82
CA MET A 82 -0.15 19.04 1.95
C MET A 82 -0.69 18.08 3.02
N THR A 83 -1.99 18.15 3.31
CA THR A 83 -2.64 17.26 4.29
C THR A 83 -2.59 15.81 3.81
N GLY A 84 -2.95 15.56 2.55
CA GLY A 84 -2.93 14.22 1.99
C GLY A 84 -1.52 13.64 1.90
N GLN A 85 -0.53 14.43 1.48
CA GLN A 85 0.89 14.01 1.49
C GLN A 85 1.34 13.63 2.91
N THR A 86 0.95 14.41 3.92
CA THR A 86 1.27 14.12 5.33
C THR A 86 0.64 12.80 5.78
N ILE A 87 -0.63 12.55 5.42
CA ILE A 87 -1.34 11.30 5.73
C ILE A 87 -0.64 10.11 5.08
N VAL A 88 -0.30 10.23 3.78
CA VAL A 88 0.42 9.20 3.03
C VAL A 88 1.76 8.89 3.69
N LEU A 89 2.57 9.91 3.97
CA LEU A 89 3.88 9.74 4.60
C LEU A 89 3.78 9.13 6.00
N ALA A 90 2.85 9.60 6.83
CA ALA A 90 2.62 9.04 8.16
C ALA A 90 2.20 7.57 8.10
N GLY A 91 1.33 7.20 7.16
CA GLY A 91 0.94 5.81 6.94
C GLY A 91 2.12 4.93 6.51
N ALA A 92 2.97 5.42 5.61
CA ALA A 92 4.17 4.72 5.17
C ALA A 92 5.18 4.51 6.31
N LEU A 93 5.37 5.52 7.17
CA LEU A 93 6.21 5.42 8.36
C LEU A 93 5.68 4.39 9.36
N LEU A 94 4.38 4.43 9.67
CA LEU A 94 3.76 3.48 10.59
C LEU A 94 3.83 2.05 10.08
N LYS A 95 3.62 1.83 8.77
CA LYS A 95 3.75 0.50 8.16
C LYS A 95 5.20 0.06 8.13
N GLY A 96 6.13 0.93 7.73
CA GLY A 96 7.57 0.65 7.76
C GLY A 96 8.08 0.26 9.15
N ALA A 97 7.63 0.94 10.20
CA ALA A 97 7.99 0.59 11.58
C ALA A 97 7.51 -0.82 11.97
N ARG A 98 6.30 -1.21 11.54
CA ARG A 98 5.77 -2.57 11.77
C ARG A 98 6.54 -3.62 10.99
N GLU A 99 6.90 -3.36 9.74
CA GLU A 99 7.71 -4.27 8.94
C GLU A 99 9.10 -4.50 9.57
N ILE A 100 9.73 -3.44 10.10
CA ILE A 100 11.00 -3.56 10.81
C ILE A 100 10.85 -4.44 12.06
N ASP A 101 9.78 -4.27 12.82
CA ASP A 101 9.47 -5.09 14.00
C ASP A 101 9.25 -6.57 13.63
N GLU A 102 8.48 -6.83 12.57
CA GLU A 102 8.24 -8.17 12.02
C GLU A 102 9.55 -8.83 11.53
N MET A 103 10.38 -8.10 10.78
CA MET A 103 11.70 -8.56 10.34
C MET A 103 12.62 -8.90 11.53
N SER A 104 12.56 -8.10 12.60
CA SER A 104 13.37 -8.30 13.79
C SER A 104 12.95 -9.53 14.59
N SER A 105 11.64 -9.79 14.69
CA SER A 105 11.07 -10.90 15.45
C SER A 105 11.20 -12.25 14.74
N MET A 106 11.03 -12.30 13.42
CA MET A 106 11.16 -13.54 12.63
C MET A 106 12.61 -13.84 12.23
N GLY A 107 13.48 -12.82 12.23
CA GLY A 107 14.83 -12.86 11.70
C GLY A 107 14.86 -12.67 10.19
N PHE A 108 15.76 -11.79 9.70
CA PHE A 108 15.83 -11.37 8.30
C PHE A 108 15.87 -12.53 7.30
N ARG A 109 16.67 -13.57 7.57
CA ARG A 109 16.80 -14.74 6.68
C ARG A 109 15.49 -15.53 6.55
N ASN A 110 14.71 -15.62 7.62
CA ASN A 110 13.43 -16.33 7.59
C ASN A 110 12.35 -15.46 6.95
N TYR A 111 12.34 -14.16 7.24
CA TYR A 111 11.44 -13.20 6.60
C TYR A 111 11.56 -13.25 5.07
N VAL A 112 12.79 -13.27 4.53
CA VAL A 112 13.03 -13.33 3.08
C VAL A 112 12.73 -14.72 2.48
N ASN A 113 12.99 -15.82 3.20
CA ASN A 113 12.87 -17.18 2.68
C ASN A 113 11.46 -17.77 2.75
N THR A 114 10.50 -17.11 3.40
CA THR A 114 9.14 -17.67 3.50
C THR A 114 8.40 -17.35 2.19
N ALA A 115 8.17 -18.36 1.35
CA ALA A 115 7.68 -18.18 -0.03
C ALA A 115 6.16 -18.35 -0.18
N GLY A 116 5.57 -17.71 -1.21
CA GLY A 116 4.17 -17.87 -1.63
C GLY A 116 3.30 -16.66 -1.28
N THR A 117 2.54 -16.77 -0.19
CA THR A 117 1.65 -15.70 0.33
C THR A 117 2.41 -14.42 0.65
N ILE A 118 3.68 -14.58 1.04
CA ILE A 118 4.57 -13.49 1.45
C ILE A 118 5.13 -12.70 0.27
N PHE A 119 5.11 -13.22 -0.96
CA PHE A 119 5.54 -12.41 -2.11
C PHE A 119 4.62 -11.19 -2.31
N LEU A 120 3.30 -11.39 -2.24
CA LEU A 120 2.37 -10.25 -2.27
C LEU A 120 2.48 -9.42 -0.99
N GLU A 121 2.73 -10.03 0.16
CA GLU A 121 2.95 -9.29 1.41
C GLU A 121 4.17 -8.34 1.31
N ASN A 122 5.23 -8.80 0.63
CA ASN A 122 6.44 -8.03 0.35
C ASN A 122 6.22 -6.84 -0.60
N LEU A 123 5.07 -6.72 -1.25
CA LEU A 123 4.73 -5.50 -2.00
C LEU A 123 4.47 -4.31 -1.06
N ALA A 124 3.99 -4.55 0.16
CA ALA A 124 3.75 -3.49 1.14
C ALA A 124 5.02 -2.70 1.53
N PRO A 125 6.15 -3.34 1.92
CA PRO A 125 7.39 -2.62 2.19
C PRO A 125 7.97 -1.94 0.94
N ILE A 126 7.85 -2.54 -0.25
CA ILE A 126 8.28 -1.91 -1.52
C ILE A 126 7.47 -0.64 -1.79
N PHE A 127 6.15 -0.68 -1.57
CA PHE A 127 5.27 0.48 -1.67
C PHE A 127 5.68 1.59 -0.69
N CYS A 128 5.96 1.24 0.57
CA CYS A 128 6.42 2.21 1.58
C CYS A 128 7.76 2.85 1.17
N LEU A 129 8.71 2.04 0.67
CA LEU A 129 9.99 2.53 0.17
C LEU A 129 9.79 3.48 -1.02
N GLY A 130 8.89 3.15 -1.94
CA GLY A 130 8.50 4.02 -3.05
C GLY A 130 8.05 5.41 -2.58
N ILE A 131 7.19 5.47 -1.55
CA ILE A 131 6.75 6.75 -0.94
C ILE A 131 7.93 7.55 -0.40
N PHE A 132 8.87 6.91 0.29
CA PHE A 132 10.07 7.60 0.80
C PHE A 132 10.94 8.14 -0.32
N VAL A 133 11.16 7.35 -1.38
CA VAL A 133 11.93 7.78 -2.55
C VAL A 133 11.27 8.99 -3.22
N VAL A 134 9.95 9.02 -3.37
CA VAL A 134 9.22 10.19 -3.89
C VAL A 134 9.49 11.44 -3.05
N HIS A 135 9.44 11.32 -1.71
CA HIS A 135 9.71 12.46 -0.84
C HIS A 135 11.16 12.94 -0.94
N ILE A 136 12.13 12.03 -1.07
CA ILE A 136 13.53 12.38 -1.30
C ILE A 136 13.69 13.10 -2.64
N LEU A 137 13.04 12.62 -3.71
CA LEU A 137 13.09 13.25 -5.03
C LEU A 137 12.49 14.66 -5.04
N ARG A 138 11.40 14.87 -4.28
CA ARG A 138 10.81 16.20 -4.05
C ARG A 138 11.77 17.15 -3.36
N LEU A 139 12.46 16.68 -2.32
CA LEU A 139 13.48 17.46 -1.61
C LEU A 139 14.67 17.78 -2.52
N ALA A 140 15.06 16.84 -3.38
CA ALA A 140 16.14 17.00 -4.36
C ALA A 140 15.72 17.86 -5.58
N LYS A 141 14.43 18.22 -5.71
CA LYS A 141 13.86 18.97 -6.86
C LYS A 141 14.11 18.28 -8.21
N LEU A 142 13.91 16.96 -8.27
CA LEU A 142 14.09 16.14 -9.47
C LEU A 142 12.73 15.63 -10.00
N PRO A 143 11.93 16.48 -10.67
CA PRO A 143 10.55 16.14 -11.06
C PRO A 143 10.46 15.04 -12.12
N GLU A 144 11.48 14.89 -12.97
CA GLU A 144 11.50 13.91 -14.07
C GLU A 144 11.39 12.46 -13.55
N TYR A 145 12.08 12.15 -12.46
CA TYR A 145 12.07 10.82 -11.85
C TYR A 145 10.87 10.62 -10.91
N GLU A 146 10.31 11.72 -10.40
CA GLU A 146 9.20 11.67 -9.43
C GLU A 146 7.98 10.97 -10.04
N SER A 147 7.56 11.36 -11.25
CA SER A 147 6.38 10.78 -11.90
C SER A 147 6.54 9.28 -12.16
N LEU A 148 7.74 8.84 -12.55
CA LEU A 148 8.05 7.42 -12.77
C LEU A 148 7.95 6.63 -11.47
N VAL A 149 8.55 7.14 -10.40
CA VAL A 149 8.52 6.48 -9.09
C VAL A 149 7.11 6.48 -8.51
N LEU A 150 6.34 7.55 -8.66
CA LEU A 150 4.92 7.60 -8.27
C LEU A 150 4.08 6.57 -9.02
N ALA A 151 4.24 6.45 -10.34
CA ALA A 151 3.53 5.46 -11.15
C ALA A 151 3.89 4.03 -10.72
N PHE A 152 5.17 3.74 -10.54
CA PHE A 152 5.64 2.44 -10.04
C PHE A 152 5.08 2.14 -8.64
N THR A 153 5.16 3.11 -7.72
CA THR A 153 4.62 2.99 -6.36
C THR A 153 3.12 2.74 -6.38
N SER A 154 2.37 3.43 -7.25
CA SER A 154 0.94 3.21 -7.45
C SER A 154 0.65 1.77 -7.91
N LEU A 155 1.37 1.28 -8.92
CA LEU A 155 1.23 -0.10 -9.41
C LEU A 155 1.49 -1.12 -8.31
N VAL A 156 2.54 -0.93 -7.51
CA VAL A 156 2.85 -1.82 -6.37
C VAL A 156 1.75 -1.77 -5.32
N GLY A 157 1.25 -0.57 -4.97
CA GLY A 157 0.18 -0.40 -3.99
C GLY A 157 -1.14 -1.02 -4.42
N TRP A 158 -1.57 -0.82 -5.66
CA TRP A 158 -2.76 -1.47 -6.21
C TRP A 158 -2.55 -2.98 -6.39
N GLY A 159 -1.35 -3.41 -6.78
CA GLY A 159 -0.99 -4.83 -6.85
C GLY A 159 -1.06 -5.52 -5.48
N TYR A 160 -0.71 -4.82 -4.40
CA TYR A 160 -0.86 -5.32 -3.04
C TYR A 160 -2.32 -5.69 -2.70
N MET A 161 -3.32 -5.10 -3.36
CA MET A 161 -4.73 -5.43 -3.11
C MET A 161 -5.08 -6.89 -3.41
N PHE A 162 -4.34 -7.55 -4.31
CA PHE A 162 -4.51 -8.98 -4.58
C PHE A 162 -4.14 -9.86 -3.38
N PHE A 163 -3.36 -9.36 -2.42
CA PHE A 163 -3.12 -10.07 -1.16
C PHE A 163 -4.44 -10.37 -0.42
N PHE A 164 -5.38 -9.42 -0.43
CA PHE A 164 -6.66 -9.58 0.27
C PHE A 164 -7.61 -10.56 -0.40
N THR A 165 -7.38 -10.94 -1.66
CA THR A 165 -8.19 -11.94 -2.37
C THR A 165 -7.69 -13.36 -2.14
N MET A 166 -6.43 -13.57 -1.73
CA MET A 166 -5.89 -14.91 -1.49
C MET A 166 -6.70 -15.78 -0.52
N PRO A 167 -7.27 -15.25 0.58
CA PRO A 167 -7.92 -16.12 1.55
C PRO A 167 -9.31 -16.64 1.14
N PHE A 168 -9.84 -16.21 -0.01
CA PHE A 168 -11.12 -16.68 -0.51
C PHE A 168 -10.92 -17.92 -1.40
N ARG A 169 -11.70 -18.99 -1.14
CA ARG A 169 -11.59 -20.30 -1.82
C ARG A 169 -11.68 -20.25 -3.36
N PHE A 170 -12.29 -19.22 -3.93
CA PHE A 170 -12.43 -19.07 -5.39
C PHE A 170 -11.26 -18.33 -6.05
N THR A 171 -10.41 -17.67 -5.28
CA THR A 171 -9.33 -16.81 -5.78
C THR A 171 -7.95 -17.16 -5.22
N GLY A 172 -7.88 -17.96 -4.16
CA GLY A 172 -6.65 -18.60 -3.67
C GLY A 172 -6.41 -19.99 -4.31
N PRO A 173 -5.16 -20.43 -4.45
CA PRO A 173 -4.80 -21.77 -4.92
C PRO A 173 -5.18 -22.88 -3.92
#